data_AF-A0A8J3BUE2-F1
#
_entry.id   AF-A0A8J3BUE2-F1
#
_cell.length_a   1.000
_cell.length_b   1.000
_cell.length_c   1.000
_cell.angle_alpha   90.00
_cell.angle_beta   90.00
_cell.angle_gamma   90.00
#
_symmetry.space_group_name_H-M   'P 1'
#
loop_
_entity.id
_entity.type
_entity.pdbx_description
1 polymer ?
#
loop_
_entity_poly.entity_id
_entity_poly.type
_entity_poly.pdbx_seq_one_letter_code
_entity_poly.pdbx_strand_id
1 'polypeptide(L)' 'MASIEASTVPPPPPNAILRGGPAEILEATEKIRYVSDPQATVKLFRGNCYEHYLPSGEMHMHDGLALQVFAYAYRTYVAE' A
#
# COMPACT_ATOMS: atom_id res chain seq x y z
N MET A 1 22.69 35.25 4.74
CA MET A 1 22.35 34.11 3.85
C MET A 1 21.58 33.11 4.71
N ALA A 2 20.25 33.22 4.75
CA ALA A 2 19.42 32.31 5.53
C ALA A 2 19.20 31.04 4.70
N SER A 3 19.83 29.95 5.11
CA SER A 3 19.59 28.62 4.56
C SER A 3 18.16 28.23 4.89
N ILE A 4 17.32 28.11 3.86
CA ILE A 4 16.00 27.49 3.99
C ILE A 4 16.21 26.02 4.32
N GLU A 5 15.98 25.65 5.59
CA GLU A 5 15.86 24.26 5.99
C GLU A 5 14.70 23.68 5.16
N ALA A 6 15.04 22.77 4.24
CA ALA A 6 14.05 21.95 3.57
C ALA A 6 13.25 21.28 4.68
N SER A 7 12.00 21.69 4.86
CA SER A 7 11.08 21.09 5.81
C SER A 7 10.88 19.65 5.36
N THR A 8 11.70 18.74 5.89
CA THR A 8 11.61 17.30 5.61
C THR A 8 10.44 16.79 6.43
N VAL A 9 9.22 17.04 5.95
CA VAL A 9 8.03 16.40 6.49
C VAL A 9 8.30 14.89 6.44
N PRO A 10 8.36 14.20 7.60
CA PRO A 10 8.58 12.77 7.59
C PRO A 10 7.44 12.12 6.78
N PRO A 11 7.73 11.04 6.02
CA PRO A 11 6.69 10.35 5.28
C PRO A 11 5.58 9.94 6.26
N PRO A 12 4.30 10.04 5.84
CA PRO A 12 3.19 9.70 6.70
C PRO A 12 3.32 8.25 7.19
N PRO A 13 2.89 7.96 8.44
CA PRO A 13 2.92 6.60 8.95
C PRO A 13 2.06 5.68 8.09
N PRO A 14 2.42 4.38 7.97
CA PRO A 14 1.61 3.45 7.21
C PRO A 14 0.23 3.30 7.84
N ASN A 15 -0.79 3.17 7.00
CA ASN A 15 -2.19 3.02 7.39
C ASN A 15 -2.88 1.84 6.68
N ALA A 16 -2.17 1.11 5.83
CA ALA A 16 -2.71 0.03 5.01
C ALA A 16 -1.82 -1.21 5.04
N ILE A 17 -2.44 -2.38 4.99
CA ILE A 17 -1.78 -3.67 4.79
C ILE A 17 -2.44 -4.43 3.63
N LEU A 18 -1.63 -4.93 2.69
CA LEU A 18 -2.08 -5.74 1.56
C LEU A 18 -2.12 -7.22 1.95
N ARG A 19 -3.20 -7.92 1.60
CA ARG A 19 -3.39 -9.35 1.86
C ARG A 19 -3.89 -10.13 0.63
N GLY A 20 -3.43 -11.36 0.52
CA GLY A 20 -3.80 -12.29 -0.55
C GLY A 20 -3.11 -12.01 -1.89
N GLY A 21 -3.64 -12.63 -2.94
CA GLY A 21 -3.12 -12.53 -4.30
C GLY A 21 -2.04 -13.57 -4.61
N PRO A 22 -1.66 -13.74 -5.89
CA PRO A 22 -0.58 -14.63 -6.29
C PRO A 22 0.77 -14.23 -5.68
N ALA A 23 0.85 -13.01 -5.14
CA ALA A 23 1.95 -12.49 -4.38
C ALA A 23 1.78 -12.69 -2.85
N GLU A 24 1.43 -13.89 -2.38
CA GLU A 24 1.66 -14.25 -0.96
C GLU A 24 3.13 -14.01 -0.54
N ILE A 25 4.02 -13.93 -1.54
CA ILE A 25 5.45 -13.60 -1.51
C ILE A 25 5.72 -12.07 -1.46
N LEU A 26 4.73 -11.17 -1.32
CA LEU A 26 5.05 -9.77 -1.04
C LEU A 26 5.93 -9.74 0.23
N GLU A 27 7.12 -9.14 0.11
CA GLU A 27 7.99 -8.94 1.26
C GLU A 27 7.22 -8.13 2.31
N ALA A 28 7.52 -8.33 3.60
CA ALA A 28 6.81 -7.64 4.68
C ALA A 28 6.77 -6.11 4.46
N THR A 29 7.83 -5.56 3.87
CA THR A 29 7.99 -4.15 3.50
C THR A 29 7.06 -3.69 2.38
N GLU A 30 6.66 -4.57 1.45
CA GLU A 30 5.72 -4.22 0.36
C GLU A 30 4.25 -4.33 0.79
N LYS A 31 3.97 -5.16 1.81
CA LYS A 31 2.63 -5.36 2.35
C LYS A 31 2.13 -4.14 3.11
N ILE A 32 3.01 -3.44 3.82
CA ILE A 32 2.64 -2.32 4.70
C ILE A 32 2.96 -1.01 4.01
N ARG A 33 1.97 -0.14 3.87
CA ARG A 33 2.14 1.14 3.18
C ARG A 33 1.19 2.21 3.67
N TYR A 34 1.51 3.44 3.29
CA TYR A 34 0.57 4.53 3.34
C TYR A 34 -0.28 4.58 2.06
N VAL A 35 -1.58 4.74 2.21
CA VAL A 35 -2.53 5.07 1.14
C VAL A 35 -3.18 6.40 1.46
N SER A 36 -3.20 7.31 0.48
CA SER A 36 -3.79 8.64 0.66
C SER A 36 -5.31 8.60 0.82
N ASP A 37 -5.97 7.63 0.19
CA ASP A 37 -7.41 7.40 0.32
C ASP A 37 -7.67 5.95 0.76
N PRO A 38 -8.13 5.71 2.00
CA PRO A 38 -8.36 4.37 2.53
C PRO A 38 -9.58 3.67 1.90
N GLN A 39 -10.40 4.36 1.10
CA GLN A 39 -11.54 3.77 0.38
C GLN A 39 -11.21 3.48 -1.10
N ALA A 40 -10.09 3.97 -1.61
CA ALA A 40 -9.70 3.77 -3.00
C ALA A 40 -9.06 2.40 -3.24
N THR A 41 -9.20 1.86 -4.45
CA THR A 41 -8.46 0.67 -4.88
C THR A 41 -6.96 0.95 -4.90
N VAL A 42 -6.18 0.10 -4.24
CA VAL A 42 -4.71 0.16 -4.31
C VAL A 42 -4.26 -0.60 -5.55
N LYS A 43 -3.56 0.10 -6.44
CA LYS A 43 -2.94 -0.48 -7.64
C LYS A 43 -1.45 -0.63 -7.43
N LEU A 44 -0.95 -1.86 -7.46
CA LEU A 44 0.47 -2.16 -7.35
C LEU A 44 1.00 -2.58 -8.72
N PHE A 45 1.95 -1.81 -9.25
CA PHE A 45 2.62 -2.16 -10.50
C PHE A 45 3.71 -3.21 -10.25
N ARG A 46 3.68 -4.31 -11.02
CA ARG A 46 4.60 -5.44 -10.91
C ARG A 46 4.96 -5.94 -12.31
N GLY A 47 6.20 -5.68 -12.74
CA GLY A 47 6.70 -6.11 -14.04
C GLY A 47 5.89 -5.52 -15.19
N ASN A 48 5.00 -6.32 -15.77
CA ASN A 48 4.10 -5.95 -16.86
C ASN A 48 2.61 -5.99 -16.48
N CYS A 49 2.28 -5.96 -15.19
CA CYS A 49 0.89 -5.98 -14.73
C CYS A 49 0.64 -5.05 -13.55
N TYR A 50 -0.63 -4.72 -13.33
CA TYR A 50 -1.12 -4.09 -12.11
C TYR A 50 -1.92 -5.11 -11.31
N GLU A 51 -1.56 -5.28 -10.05
CA GLU A 51 -2.41 -5.94 -9.07
C GLU A 51 -3.33 -4.92 -8.41
N HIS A 52 -4.58 -5.31 -8.20
CA HIS A 52 -5.61 -4.47 -7.61
C HIS A 52 -6.03 -5.04 -6.27
N TYR A 53 -5.96 -4.22 -5.23
CA TYR A 53 -6.39 -4.56 -3.88
C TYR A 53 -7.52 -3.62 -3.46
N LEU A 54 -8.61 -4.19 -2.97
CA LEU A 54 -9.80 -3.47 -2.54
C LEU A 54 -9.81 -3.33 -1.02
N PRO A 55 -10.30 -2.20 -0.47
CA PRO A 55 -10.49 -2.07 0.97
C PRO A 55 -11.48 -3.14 1.43
N SER A 56 -11.09 -3.93 2.42
CA SER A 56 -11.92 -5.01 2.94
C SER A 56 -12.87 -4.57 4.05
N GLY A 57 -12.67 -3.37 4.62
CA GLY A 57 -13.33 -2.93 5.84
C GLY A 57 -12.76 -3.55 7.13
N GLU A 58 -11.84 -4.53 7.01
CA GLU A 58 -11.15 -5.13 8.14
C GLU A 58 -9.94 -4.28 8.56
N MET A 59 -9.69 -4.19 9.86
CA MET A 59 -8.48 -3.58 10.43
C MET A 59 -7.58 -4.68 10.99
N HIS A 60 -6.27 -4.52 10.82
CA HIS A 60 -5.27 -5.43 11.34
C HIS A 60 -4.24 -4.69 12.17
N MET A 61 -3.94 -5.22 13.37
CA MET A 61 -2.86 -4.69 14.20
C MET A 61 -1.52 -5.24 13.74
N HIS A 62 -0.59 -4.33 13.39
CA HIS A 62 0.78 -4.63 13.01
C HIS A 62 1.72 -3.66 13.71
N ASP A 63 2.70 -4.17 14.48
CA ASP A 63 3.64 -3.34 15.27
C ASP A 63 2.96 -2.25 16.13
N GLY A 64 1.78 -2.55 16.68
CA GLY A 64 0.99 -1.61 17.49
C GLY A 64 0.22 -0.56 16.68
N LEU A 65 0.25 -0.62 15.34
CA LEU A 65 -0.49 0.25 14.43
C LEU A 65 -1.71 -0.48 13.86
N ALA A 66 -2.86 0.20 13.87
CA ALA A 66 -4.07 -0.30 13.22
C ALA A 66 -4.01 0.03 11.72
N LEU A 67 -3.86 -0.99 10.89
CA LEU A 67 -3.77 -0.86 9.43
C LEU A 67 -5.05 -1.36 8.77
N GLN A 68 -5.58 -0.60 7.82
CA GLN A 68 -6.69 -1.02 6.97
C GLN A 68 -6.23 -2.16 6.07
N VAL A 69 -6.95 -3.29 6.12
CA VAL A 69 -6.68 -4.43 5.26
C VAL A 69 -7.23 -4.17 3.87
N PHE A 70 -6.36 -4.30 2.87
CA PHE A 70 -6.70 -4.32 1.47
C PHE A 70 -6.53 -5.73 0.92
N ALA A 71 -7.63 -6.35 0.51
CA ALA A 71 -7.63 -7.71 -0.01
C ALA A 71 -7.41 -7.69 -1.52
N TYR A 72 -6.57 -8.61 -2.02
CA TYR A 72 -6.38 -8.80 -3.44
C TYR A 72 -7.71 -9.11 -4.14
N ALA A 73 -7.95 -8.45 -5.26
CA ALA A 73 -9.15 -8.65 -6.07
C ALA A 73 -8.80 -9.29 -7.42
N TYR A 74 -7.94 -8.66 -8.22
CA TYR A 74 -7.58 -9.13 -9.56
C TYR A 74 -6.27 -8.49 -10.05
N ARG A 75 -5.78 -8.92 -11.21
CA ARG A 75 -4.66 -8.28 -11.92
C ARG A 75 -5.04 -7.92 -13.35
N THR A 76 -4.42 -6.86 -13.87
CA THR A 76 -4.55 -6.42 -15.27
C THR A 76 -3.16 -6.32 -15.89
N TYR A 77 -2.96 -6.89 -17.07
CA TYR A 77 -1.69 -6.77 -17.79
C TYR A 77 -1.63 -5.45 -18.56
N VAL A 78 -0.43 -4.88 -18.64
CA VAL A 78 -0.13 -3.78 -19.56
C VAL A 78 -0.09 -4.40 -20.96
N ALA A 79 -0.90 -3.88 -21.87
CA ALA A 79 -0.80 -4.27 -23.27
C ALA A 79 0.53 -3.74 -23.84
N GLU A 80 1.27 -4.62 -24.49
CA GLU A 80 2.52 -4.31 -25.21
C GLU A 80 2.26 -3.57 -26.52
#